data_AF-A0A961AY92-F1
#
_entry.id   AF-A0A961AY92-F1
#
_cell.length_a   1.000
_cell.length_b   1.000
_cell.length_c   1.000
_cell.angle_alpha   90.00
_cell.angle_beta   90.00
_cell.angle_gamma   90.00
#
_symmetry.space_group_name_H-M   'P 1'
#
loop_
_entity.id
_entity.type
_entity.pdbx_description
1 polymer ?
#
loop_
_entity_poly.entity_id
_entity_poly.type
_entity_poly.pdbx_seq_one_letter_code
_entity_poly.pdbx_strand_id
1 'polypeptide(L)'
;GANESFAGAAGVEKYGSDLRALCENLRSRKFNEKSAPRLVLLSPIAHEQLGPPWPDAGDRNVELERYTDATRRAAEALDLVFIDLFHPTRTLMAENGTGKPLTINGIHLTDDGCRAVSEIIAAGLGITDPLPGDVSSIRSLVMEKNRQFFLRWRPVNAEYVFGRRKEPFGVITFPPEMEQLDKQIAELDGKIQAAAAKLSAPKP
;
A
#
# COMPACT_ATOMS: atom_id res chain seq x y z
N GLY A 1 1.07 -8.90 7.26
CA GLY A 1 0.28 -10.12 7.01
C GLY A 1 1.00 -11.10 6.10
N ALA A 2 1.18 -10.79 4.81
CA ALA A 2 1.68 -11.74 3.83
C ALA A 2 3.08 -12.30 4.12
N ASN A 3 4.07 -11.44 4.42
CA ASN A 3 5.42 -11.89 4.71
C ASN A 3 5.52 -12.58 6.08
N GLU A 4 4.79 -12.08 7.08
CA GLU A 4 4.77 -12.63 8.42
C GLU A 4 4.14 -14.03 8.42
N SER A 5 3.21 -14.28 7.50
CA SER A 5 2.55 -15.57 7.36
C SER A 5 3.45 -16.74 6.95
N PHE A 6 4.71 -16.48 6.54
CA PHE A 6 5.71 -17.53 6.38
C PHE A 6 6.16 -18.17 7.70
N ALA A 7 5.89 -17.53 8.84
CA ALA A 7 6.07 -18.14 10.16
C ALA A 7 4.98 -19.19 10.50
N GLY A 8 3.99 -19.37 9.62
CA GLY A 8 2.91 -20.33 9.77
C GLY A 8 2.04 -20.09 11.00
N ALA A 9 1.32 -21.14 11.43
CA ALA A 9 0.44 -21.10 12.60
C ALA A 9 1.16 -20.66 13.90
N ALA A 10 2.43 -21.03 14.08
CA ALA A 10 3.21 -20.68 15.27
C ALA A 10 3.47 -19.16 15.41
N GLY A 11 3.47 -18.41 14.30
CA GLY A 11 3.71 -16.97 14.29
C GLY A 11 2.47 -16.10 14.51
N VAL A 12 1.26 -16.68 14.47
CA VAL A 12 -0.02 -15.93 14.44
C VAL A 12 -0.20 -15.04 15.67
N GLU A 13 0.01 -15.59 16.87
CA GLU A 13 -0.19 -14.83 18.11
C GLU A 13 0.85 -13.73 18.30
N LYS A 14 2.11 -13.98 17.93
CA LYS A 14 3.15 -12.95 17.93
C LYS A 14 2.80 -11.82 16.94
N TYR A 15 2.39 -12.17 15.72
CA TYR A 15 1.96 -11.20 14.71
C TYR A 15 0.81 -10.32 15.21
N GLY A 16 -0.24 -10.91 15.77
CA GLY A 16 -1.38 -10.16 16.30
C GLY A 16 -1.00 -9.26 17.49
N SER A 17 -0.06 -9.68 18.34
CA SER A 17 0.48 -8.84 19.42
C SER A 17 1.29 -7.66 18.88
N ASP A 18 2.24 -7.93 17.97
CA ASP A 18 3.11 -6.91 17.40
C ASP A 18 2.31 -5.88 16.60
N LEU A 19 1.30 -6.32 15.85
CA LEU A 19 0.41 -5.44 15.08
C LEU A 19 -0.37 -4.49 16.00
N ARG A 20 -0.91 -5.00 17.11
CA ARG A 20 -1.61 -4.15 18.09
C ARG A 20 -0.67 -3.13 18.72
N ALA A 21 0.51 -3.57 19.16
CA ALA A 21 1.52 -2.68 19.73
C ALA A 21 1.96 -1.59 18.74
N LEU A 22 2.11 -1.93 17.45
CA LEU A 22 2.38 -0.96 16.39
C LEU A 22 1.24 0.07 16.26
N CYS A 23 -0.02 -0.38 16.20
CA CYS A 23 -1.18 0.51 16.09
C CYS A 23 -1.30 1.45 17.29
N GLU A 24 -1.11 0.96 18.51
CA GLU A 24 -1.10 1.77 19.72
C GLU A 24 0.05 2.80 19.69
N ASN A 25 1.25 2.38 19.27
CA ASN A 25 2.38 3.29 19.12
C ASN A 25 2.07 4.42 18.12
N LEU A 26 1.52 4.09 16.96
CA LEU A 26 1.15 5.08 15.95
C LEU A 26 0.08 6.05 16.48
N ARG A 27 -0.93 5.55 17.20
CA ARG A 27 -1.99 6.38 17.82
C ARG A 27 -1.46 7.29 18.92
N SER A 28 -0.33 6.96 19.56
CA SER A 28 0.31 7.81 20.57
C SER A 28 1.04 9.04 20.00
N ARG A 29 1.24 9.08 18.67
CA ARG A 29 1.98 10.15 17.99
C ARG A 29 1.05 11.16 17.32
N LYS A 30 1.54 12.39 17.14
CA LYS A 30 0.87 13.45 16.37
C LYS A 30 1.75 13.86 15.19
N PHE A 31 1.69 13.08 14.11
CA PHE A 31 2.52 13.31 12.92
C PHE A 31 2.20 14.66 12.23
N ASN A 32 0.98 15.16 12.39
CA ASN A 32 0.56 16.48 11.90
C ASN A 32 0.60 17.56 13.00
N GLU A 33 1.27 17.27 14.13
CA GLU A 33 1.37 18.10 15.34
C GLU A 33 0.04 18.37 16.08
N LYS A 34 -1.10 17.97 15.52
CA LYS A 34 -2.44 18.31 16.04
C LYS A 34 -3.14 17.09 16.64
N SER A 35 -3.23 15.99 15.90
CA SER A 35 -4.08 14.84 16.20
C SER A 35 -3.36 13.51 15.98
N ALA A 36 -3.85 12.46 16.65
CA ALA A 36 -3.46 11.09 16.33
C ALA A 36 -3.86 10.71 14.89
N PRO A 37 -3.13 9.79 14.23
CA PRO A 37 -3.53 9.29 12.91
C PRO A 37 -4.81 8.45 13.00
N ARG A 38 -5.60 8.48 11.93
CA ARG A 38 -6.65 7.47 11.68
C ARG A 38 -5.99 6.25 11.07
N LEU A 39 -6.27 5.07 11.64
CA LEU A 39 -5.72 3.81 11.16
C LEU A 39 -6.83 2.95 10.55
N VAL A 40 -6.49 2.32 9.43
CA VAL A 40 -7.30 1.30 8.77
C VAL A 40 -6.38 0.10 8.54
N LEU A 41 -6.82 -1.10 8.89
CA LEU A 41 -6.06 -2.33 8.70
C LEU A 41 -6.60 -3.08 7.48
N LEU A 42 -5.69 -3.44 6.57
CA LEU A 42 -5.98 -4.25 5.40
C LEU A 42 -5.44 -5.67 5.63
N SER A 43 -6.22 -6.69 5.30
CA SER A 43 -5.69 -8.06 5.22
C SER A 43 -4.70 -8.20 4.05
N PRO A 44 -3.87 -9.25 3.99
CA PRO A 44 -3.22 -9.62 2.74
C PRO A 44 -4.26 -10.01 1.67
N ILE A 45 -3.86 -9.99 0.39
CA ILE A 45 -4.62 -10.64 -0.68
C ILE A 45 -4.43 -12.16 -0.63
N ALA A 46 -5.27 -12.90 -1.35
CA ALA A 46 -5.05 -14.33 -1.58
C ALA A 46 -3.84 -14.56 -2.52
N HIS A 47 -3.22 -15.73 -2.39
CA HIS A 47 -2.27 -16.24 -3.36
C HIS A 47 -3.05 -16.80 -4.56
N GLU A 48 -2.77 -16.31 -5.76
CA GLU A 48 -3.45 -16.72 -6.99
C GLU A 48 -2.88 -18.03 -7.55
N GLN A 49 -3.76 -18.96 -7.92
CA GLN A 49 -3.36 -20.21 -8.55
C GLN A 49 -3.09 -20.01 -10.05
N LEU A 50 -1.82 -19.93 -10.42
CA LEU A 50 -1.40 -19.71 -11.82
C LEU A 50 -1.02 -20.98 -12.60
N GLY A 51 -0.84 -22.10 -11.90
CA GLY A 51 -0.31 -23.34 -12.49
C GLY A 51 1.19 -23.29 -12.81
N PRO A 52 1.78 -24.36 -13.37
CA PRO A 52 3.21 -24.43 -13.63
C PRO A 52 3.71 -23.28 -14.51
N PRO A 53 4.88 -22.67 -14.21
CA PRO A 53 5.91 -23.12 -13.25
C PRO A 53 5.72 -22.61 -11.81
N TRP A 54 4.58 -21.98 -11.49
CA TRP A 54 4.34 -21.41 -10.17
C TRP A 54 3.96 -22.48 -9.14
N PRO A 55 4.30 -22.27 -7.85
CA PRO A 55 3.91 -23.19 -6.78
C PRO A 55 2.39 -23.20 -6.59
N ASP A 56 1.89 -24.26 -5.96
CA ASP A 56 0.48 -24.36 -5.58
C ASP A 56 0.13 -23.33 -4.49
N ALA A 57 -1.01 -22.67 -4.67
CA ALA A 57 -1.49 -21.61 -3.80
C ALA A 57 -2.24 -22.12 -2.57
N GLY A 58 -2.65 -23.40 -2.54
CA GLY A 58 -3.54 -23.98 -1.53
C GLY A 58 -3.00 -23.83 -0.10
N ASP A 59 -1.84 -24.44 0.17
CA ASP A 59 -1.20 -24.38 1.49
C ASP A 59 -0.89 -22.93 1.92
N ARG A 60 -0.52 -22.09 0.96
CA ARG A 60 -0.22 -20.67 1.21
C ARG A 60 -1.47 -19.90 1.63
N ASN A 61 -2.61 -20.17 1.00
CA ASN A 61 -3.88 -19.54 1.33
C ASN A 61 -4.40 -19.94 2.72
N VAL A 62 -4.16 -21.17 3.17
CA VAL A 62 -4.48 -21.60 4.54
C VAL A 62 -3.77 -20.71 5.57
N GLU A 63 -2.48 -20.44 5.36
CA GLU A 63 -1.72 -19.57 6.24
C GLU A 63 -2.12 -18.10 6.12
N LEU A 64 -2.37 -17.60 4.90
CA LEU A 64 -2.84 -16.23 4.69
C LEU A 64 -4.20 -15.97 5.36
N GLU A 65 -5.08 -16.96 5.40
CA GLU A 65 -6.37 -16.88 6.08
C GLU A 65 -6.20 -16.70 7.60
N ARG A 66 -5.26 -17.43 8.23
CA ARG A 66 -4.94 -17.25 9.66
C ARG A 66 -4.45 -15.83 9.98
N TYR A 67 -3.63 -15.25 9.11
CA TYR A 67 -3.10 -13.90 9.32
C TYR A 67 -4.13 -12.81 8.97
N THR A 68 -5.06 -13.13 8.06
CA THR A 68 -6.26 -12.32 7.82
C THR A 68 -7.12 -12.25 9.08
N ASP A 69 -7.40 -13.39 9.71
CA ASP A 69 -8.14 -13.45 10.97
C ASP A 69 -7.42 -12.72 12.11
N ALA A 70 -6.10 -12.91 12.26
CA ALA A 70 -5.32 -12.19 13.26
C ALA A 70 -5.34 -10.66 13.05
N THR A 71 -5.33 -10.20 11.79
CA THR A 71 -5.47 -8.78 11.45
C THR A 71 -6.86 -8.25 11.83
N ARG A 72 -7.91 -9.03 11.52
CA ARG A 72 -9.30 -8.71 11.91
C ARG A 72 -9.45 -8.61 13.43
N ARG A 73 -8.99 -9.60 14.18
CA ARG A 73 -9.00 -9.62 15.66
C ARG A 73 -8.25 -8.42 16.25
N ALA A 74 -7.10 -8.05 15.67
CA ALA A 74 -6.34 -6.88 16.10
C ALA A 74 -7.10 -5.57 15.85
N ALA A 75 -7.77 -5.44 14.71
CA ALA A 75 -8.60 -4.28 14.39
C ALA A 75 -9.78 -4.16 15.36
N GLU A 76 -10.50 -5.27 15.60
CA GLU A 76 -11.62 -5.32 16.55
C GLU A 76 -11.20 -4.94 17.97
N ALA A 77 -10.08 -5.49 18.46
CA ALA A 77 -9.56 -5.19 19.79
C ALA A 77 -9.20 -3.71 20.00
N LEU A 78 -8.88 -3.00 18.91
CA LEU A 78 -8.47 -1.59 18.94
C LEU A 78 -9.53 -0.62 18.42
N ASP A 79 -10.73 -1.12 18.08
CA ASP A 79 -11.82 -0.37 17.45
C ASP A 79 -11.34 0.34 16.16
N LEU A 80 -10.65 -0.39 15.29
CA LEU A 80 -10.16 0.09 14.00
C LEU A 80 -10.99 -0.48 12.86
N VAL A 81 -11.08 0.28 11.77
CA VAL A 81 -11.67 -0.21 10.52
C VAL A 81 -10.77 -1.32 9.96
N PHE A 82 -11.38 -2.46 9.65
CA PHE A 82 -10.76 -3.58 8.96
C PHE A 82 -11.36 -3.72 7.56
N ILE A 83 -10.51 -3.86 6.55
CA ILE A 83 -10.91 -4.16 5.17
C ILE A 83 -10.29 -5.50 4.78
N ASP A 84 -11.16 -6.44 4.43
CA ASP A 84 -10.79 -7.77 3.97
C ASP A 84 -10.49 -7.74 2.47
N LEU A 85 -9.21 -7.95 2.14
CA LEU A 85 -8.75 -8.15 0.77
C LEU A 85 -8.62 -9.63 0.41
N PHE A 86 -8.50 -10.52 1.40
CA PHE A 86 -8.18 -11.93 1.18
C PHE A 86 -9.35 -12.66 0.53
N HIS A 87 -10.53 -12.63 1.15
CA HIS A 87 -11.67 -13.39 0.66
C HIS A 87 -12.21 -12.88 -0.70
N PRO A 88 -12.33 -11.55 -0.92
CA PRO A 88 -12.77 -11.05 -2.23
C PRO A 88 -11.77 -11.38 -3.34
N THR A 89 -10.46 -11.20 -3.10
CA THR A 89 -9.46 -11.53 -4.13
C THR A 89 -9.40 -13.03 -4.41
N ARG A 90 -9.55 -13.89 -3.39
CA ARG A 90 -9.65 -15.36 -3.58
C ARG A 90 -10.79 -15.73 -4.53
N THR A 91 -11.94 -15.08 -4.36
CA THR A 91 -13.13 -15.31 -5.18
C THR A 91 -12.88 -14.86 -6.62
N LEU A 92 -12.42 -13.63 -6.81
CA LEU A 92 -12.12 -13.07 -8.14
C LEU A 92 -11.06 -13.88 -8.91
N MET A 93 -10.02 -14.34 -8.20
CA MET A 93 -8.97 -15.19 -8.78
C MET A 93 -9.52 -16.55 -9.23
N ALA A 94 -10.41 -17.16 -8.44
CA ALA A 94 -11.06 -18.41 -8.81
C ALA A 94 -12.00 -18.24 -10.02
N GLU A 95 -12.71 -17.12 -10.12
CA GLU A 95 -13.61 -16.80 -11.22
C GLU A 95 -12.87 -16.48 -12.53
N ASN A 96 -11.74 -15.77 -12.47
CA ASN A 96 -10.93 -15.44 -13.65
C ASN A 96 -10.18 -16.65 -14.22
N GLY A 97 -9.88 -17.64 -13.38
CA GLY A 97 -9.04 -18.78 -13.75
C GLY A 97 -7.70 -18.36 -14.36
N THR A 98 -7.20 -19.09 -15.34
CA THR A 98 -5.92 -18.80 -16.01
C THR A 98 -6.04 -17.78 -17.16
N GLY A 99 -7.25 -17.29 -17.47
CA GLY A 99 -7.51 -16.45 -18.64
C GLY A 99 -7.06 -15.00 -18.48
N LYS A 100 -7.13 -14.46 -17.26
CA LYS A 100 -6.72 -13.09 -16.94
C LYS A 100 -6.21 -12.97 -15.50
N PRO A 101 -4.95 -13.35 -15.24
CA PRO A 101 -4.36 -13.30 -13.91
C PRO A 101 -4.40 -11.91 -13.28
N LEU A 102 -4.78 -11.85 -12.00
CA LEU A 102 -4.73 -10.63 -11.20
C LEU A 102 -3.34 -10.38 -10.61
N THR A 103 -2.45 -11.36 -10.69
CA THR A 103 -1.07 -11.30 -10.22
C THR A 103 -0.08 -11.76 -11.28
N ILE A 104 1.14 -11.25 -11.18
CA ILE A 104 2.25 -11.59 -12.08
C ILE A 104 2.85 -12.96 -11.70
N ASN A 105 2.81 -13.31 -10.42
CA ASN A 105 3.53 -14.45 -9.86
C ASN A 105 2.82 -15.14 -8.68
N GLY A 106 1.49 -15.00 -8.59
CA GLY A 106 0.69 -15.51 -7.49
C GLY A 106 0.57 -14.53 -6.31
N ILE A 107 1.44 -13.50 -6.22
CA ILE A 107 1.52 -12.62 -5.05
C ILE A 107 1.48 -11.13 -5.42
N HIS A 108 2.18 -10.71 -6.47
CA HIS A 108 2.25 -9.29 -6.87
C HIS A 108 1.20 -8.97 -7.92
N LEU A 109 0.36 -7.97 -7.66
CA LEU A 109 -0.76 -7.61 -8.52
C LEU A 109 -0.30 -7.12 -9.92
N THR A 110 -1.09 -7.45 -10.94
CA THR A 110 -1.06 -6.80 -12.26
C THR A 110 -1.79 -5.45 -12.20
N ASP A 111 -1.82 -4.69 -13.31
CA ASP A 111 -2.62 -3.46 -13.41
C ASP A 111 -4.13 -3.74 -13.18
N ASP A 112 -4.64 -4.87 -13.68
CA ASP A 112 -6.02 -5.32 -13.43
C ASP A 112 -6.23 -5.74 -11.96
N GLY A 113 -5.26 -6.44 -11.37
CA GLY A 113 -5.29 -6.78 -9.95
C GLY A 113 -5.30 -5.54 -9.05
N CYS A 114 -4.50 -4.53 -9.38
CA CYS A 114 -4.48 -3.26 -8.65
C CYS A 114 -5.82 -2.54 -8.74
N ARG A 115 -6.47 -2.57 -9.91
CA ARG A 115 -7.82 -2.02 -10.10
C ARG A 115 -8.83 -2.75 -9.20
N ALA A 116 -8.90 -4.08 -9.28
CA ALA A 116 -9.82 -4.88 -8.48
C ALA A 116 -9.63 -4.66 -6.97
N VAL A 117 -8.39 -4.67 -6.49
CA VAL A 117 -8.08 -4.40 -5.07
C VAL A 117 -8.44 -2.97 -4.68
N SER A 118 -8.21 -1.98 -5.55
CA SER A 118 -8.59 -0.59 -5.27
C SER A 118 -10.10 -0.40 -5.11
N GLU A 119 -10.91 -1.15 -5.86
CA GLU A 119 -12.37 -1.13 -5.77
C GLU A 119 -12.85 -1.76 -4.45
N ILE A 120 -12.23 -2.87 -4.02
CA ILE A 120 -12.50 -3.49 -2.71
C ILE A 120 -12.15 -2.52 -1.57
N ILE A 121 -11.00 -1.84 -1.65
CA ILE A 121 -10.60 -0.85 -0.65
C ILE A 121 -11.55 0.34 -0.62
N ALA A 122 -11.91 0.88 -1.79
CA ALA A 122 -12.86 1.99 -1.90
C ALA A 122 -14.20 1.65 -1.26
N ALA A 123 -14.78 0.49 -1.60
CA ALA A 123 -16.01 0.00 -1.00
C ALA A 123 -15.89 -0.17 0.52
N GLY A 124 -14.78 -0.74 1.01
CA GLY A 124 -14.50 -0.88 2.45
C GLY A 124 -14.34 0.45 3.19
N LEU A 125 -14.02 1.54 2.49
CA LEU A 125 -14.00 2.91 3.01
C LEU A 125 -15.35 3.64 2.85
N GLY A 126 -16.37 2.99 2.29
CA GLY A 126 -17.67 3.60 1.97
C GLY A 126 -17.66 4.49 0.74
N ILE A 127 -16.64 4.38 -0.12
CA ILE A 127 -16.55 5.11 -1.39
C ILE A 127 -17.18 4.21 -2.46
N THR A 128 -18.42 4.50 -2.82
CA THR A 128 -19.21 3.72 -3.79
C THR A 128 -19.40 4.41 -5.12
N ASP A 129 -18.92 5.65 -5.25
CA ASP A 129 -19.06 6.42 -6.48
C ASP A 129 -18.24 5.78 -7.61
N PRO A 130 -18.77 5.72 -8.84
CA PRO A 130 -18.02 5.23 -9.98
C PRO A 130 -16.81 6.14 -10.24
N LEU A 131 -15.73 5.57 -10.78
CA LEU A 131 -14.56 6.35 -11.19
C LEU A 131 -14.99 7.45 -12.18
N PRO A 132 -14.59 8.72 -11.94
CA PRO A 132 -14.98 9.83 -12.79
C PRO A 132 -14.15 9.84 -14.07
N GLY A 133 -14.52 8.98 -15.02
CA GLY A 133 -13.92 8.92 -16.36
C GLY A 133 -12.44 8.55 -16.36
N ASP A 134 -11.67 9.21 -17.24
CA ASP A 134 -10.24 8.94 -17.39
C ASP A 134 -9.42 9.57 -16.25
N VAL A 135 -8.82 8.70 -15.44
CA VAL A 135 -7.95 9.04 -14.30
C VAL A 135 -6.45 8.92 -14.63
N SER A 136 -6.09 8.71 -15.90
CA SER A 136 -4.70 8.51 -16.34
C SER A 136 -3.75 9.62 -15.85
N SER A 137 -4.17 10.87 -15.98
CA SER A 137 -3.41 12.04 -15.53
C SER A 137 -3.16 12.04 -14.01
N ILE A 138 -4.17 11.65 -13.22
CA ILE A 138 -4.04 11.52 -11.76
C ILE A 138 -3.09 10.37 -11.43
N ARG A 139 -3.23 9.22 -12.11
CA ARG A 139 -2.32 8.08 -11.92
C ARG A 139 -0.87 8.49 -12.16
N SER A 140 -0.57 9.23 -13.23
CA SER A 140 0.78 9.73 -13.50
C SER A 140 1.32 10.64 -12.39
N LEU A 141 0.49 11.53 -11.85
CA LEU A 141 0.88 12.39 -10.72
C LEU A 141 1.15 11.58 -9.44
N VAL A 142 0.32 10.57 -9.15
CA VAL A 142 0.50 9.66 -8.01
C VAL A 142 1.80 8.87 -8.15
N MET A 143 2.10 8.34 -9.34
CA MET A 143 3.33 7.62 -9.62
C MET A 143 4.56 8.52 -9.46
N GLU A 144 4.50 9.75 -9.96
CA GLU A 144 5.59 10.73 -9.79
C GLU A 144 5.79 11.10 -8.31
N LYS A 145 4.71 11.34 -7.56
CA LYS A 145 4.78 11.57 -6.11
C LYS A 145 5.43 10.38 -5.39
N ASN A 146 5.05 9.15 -5.74
CA ASN A 146 5.63 7.95 -5.16
C ASN A 146 7.14 7.84 -5.47
N ARG A 147 7.56 8.19 -6.68
CA ARG A 147 8.98 8.24 -7.05
C ARG A 147 9.76 9.25 -6.20
N GLN A 148 9.22 10.47 -6.03
CA GLN A 148 9.85 11.50 -5.21
C GLN A 148 9.91 11.11 -3.73
N PHE A 149 8.85 10.50 -3.20
CA PHE A 149 8.85 9.93 -1.86
C PHE A 149 9.90 8.83 -1.69
N PHE A 150 10.06 7.94 -2.67
CA PHE A 150 11.08 6.90 -2.62
C PHE A 150 12.50 7.49 -2.55
N LEU A 151 12.78 8.50 -3.38
CA LEU A 151 14.06 9.23 -3.34
C LEU A 151 14.25 9.96 -2.00
N ARG A 152 13.17 10.48 -1.41
CA ARG A 152 13.21 11.16 -0.11
C ARG A 152 13.37 10.21 1.08
N TRP A 153 12.83 9.00 1.00
CA TRP A 153 12.93 7.99 2.06
C TRP A 153 14.27 7.24 2.01
N ARG A 154 14.78 6.98 0.79
CA ARG A 154 16.08 6.38 0.54
C ARG A 154 16.92 7.28 -0.36
N PRO A 155 17.40 8.42 0.18
CA PRO A 155 18.24 9.33 -0.59
C PRO A 155 19.49 8.59 -1.07
N VAL A 156 19.65 8.53 -2.39
CA VAL A 156 20.87 8.02 -3.00
C VAL A 156 21.89 9.13 -2.93
N ASN A 157 22.93 8.92 -2.13
CA ASN A 157 24.03 9.85 -2.09
C ASN A 157 24.94 9.62 -3.32
N ALA A 158 24.70 10.40 -4.38
CA ALA A 158 25.47 10.33 -5.61
C ALA A 158 26.98 10.56 -5.37
N GLU A 159 27.37 11.29 -4.31
CA GLU A 159 28.77 11.43 -3.92
C GLU A 159 29.39 10.09 -3.54
N TYR A 160 28.73 9.30 -2.67
CA TYR A 160 29.29 8.02 -2.23
C TYR A 160 29.24 6.97 -3.33
N VAL A 161 28.29 7.09 -4.27
CA VAL A 161 28.10 6.11 -5.34
C VAL A 161 29.01 6.39 -6.54
N PHE A 162 29.16 7.66 -6.94
CA PHE A 162 29.90 8.03 -8.15
C PHE A 162 31.20 8.80 -7.88
N GLY A 163 31.39 9.31 -6.65
CA GLY A 163 32.55 10.10 -6.25
C GLY A 163 32.57 11.50 -6.88
N ARG A 164 32.73 12.56 -6.08
CA ARG A 164 33.22 13.85 -6.59
C ARG A 164 34.65 14.10 -6.11
N ARG A 165 35.36 14.97 -6.84
CA ARG A 165 36.75 15.37 -6.53
C ARG A 165 36.87 16.74 -5.84
N LYS A 166 35.77 17.42 -5.48
CA LYS A 166 35.82 18.79 -4.92
C LYS A 166 34.57 19.21 -4.12
N GLU A 167 34.78 20.03 -3.09
CA GLU A 167 33.80 20.63 -2.16
C GLU A 167 32.56 21.30 -2.81
N PRO A 168 31.42 21.44 -2.07
CA PRO A 168 31.18 21.06 -0.66
C PRO A 168 30.79 19.59 -0.50
N PHE A 169 31.01 19.01 0.70
CA PHE A 169 30.72 17.59 0.99
C PHE A 169 29.23 17.27 1.13
N GLY A 170 28.88 15.98 1.09
CA GLY A 170 27.49 15.50 0.98
C GLY A 170 26.66 15.95 2.17
N VAL A 171 27.28 15.98 3.35
CA VAL A 171 26.69 16.43 4.62
C VAL A 171 26.07 17.83 4.52
N ILE A 172 26.54 18.70 3.61
CA ILE A 172 26.02 20.05 3.39
C ILE A 172 24.86 20.06 2.39
N THR A 173 24.89 19.19 1.37
CA THR A 173 23.89 19.17 0.28
C THR A 173 22.67 18.32 0.61
N PHE A 174 22.80 17.26 1.43
CA PHE A 174 21.66 16.38 1.77
C PHE A 174 20.49 17.12 2.42
N PRO A 175 20.67 17.91 3.50
CA PRO A 175 19.52 18.53 4.15
C PRO A 175 18.73 19.45 3.19
N PRO A 176 19.38 20.34 2.40
CA PRO A 176 18.68 21.14 1.39
C PRO A 176 18.00 20.31 0.29
N GLU A 177 18.62 19.23 -0.21
CA GLU A 177 18.00 18.34 -1.20
C GLU A 177 16.74 17.65 -0.64
N MET A 178 16.80 17.25 0.63
CA MET A 178 15.68 16.60 1.31
C MET A 178 14.51 17.56 1.53
N GLU A 179 14.79 18.82 1.90
CA GLU A 179 13.78 19.87 1.95
C GLU A 179 13.17 20.16 0.57
N GLN A 180 13.98 20.11 -0.50
CA GLN A 180 13.47 20.30 -1.86
C GLN A 180 12.54 19.15 -2.28
N LEU A 181 12.92 17.91 -1.98
CA LEU A 181 12.06 16.75 -2.20
C LEU A 181 10.76 16.83 -1.38
N ASP A 182 10.82 17.29 -0.13
CA ASP A 182 9.63 17.50 0.70
C ASP A 182 8.68 18.54 0.08
N LYS A 183 9.22 19.65 -0.45
CA LYS A 183 8.43 20.65 -1.21
C LYS A 183 7.81 20.05 -2.47
N GLN A 184 8.58 19.29 -3.26
CA GLN A 184 8.06 18.65 -4.48
C GLN A 184 6.94 17.65 -4.17
N ILE A 185 7.08 16.86 -3.11
CA ILE A 185 6.04 15.91 -2.67
C ILE A 185 4.77 16.66 -2.27
N ALA A 186 4.89 17.77 -1.54
CA ALA A 186 3.75 18.61 -1.14
C ALA A 186 3.06 19.27 -2.36
N GLU A 187 3.82 19.79 -3.32
CA GLU A 187 3.28 20.35 -4.56
C GLU A 187 2.56 19.30 -5.41
N LEU A 188 3.12 18.09 -5.52
CA LEU A 188 2.48 16.99 -6.24
C LEU A 188 1.18 16.56 -5.55
N ASP A 189 1.14 16.55 -4.22
CA ASP A 189 -0.10 16.29 -3.47
C ASP A 189 -1.18 17.34 -3.80
N GLY A 190 -0.83 18.63 -3.80
CA GLY A 190 -1.75 19.70 -4.19
C GLY A 190 -2.24 19.56 -5.64
N LYS A 191 -1.37 19.14 -6.57
CA LYS A 191 -1.76 18.86 -7.97
C LYS A 191 -2.72 17.68 -8.08
N ILE A 192 -2.51 16.61 -7.31
CA ILE A 192 -3.41 15.45 -7.27
C ILE A 192 -4.80 15.87 -6.76
N GLN A 193 -4.86 16.61 -5.66
CA GLN A 193 -6.12 17.10 -5.11
C GLN A 193 -6.87 18.02 -6.09
N ALA A 194 -6.16 18.95 -6.74
CA ALA A 194 -6.76 19.84 -7.73
C ALA A 194 -7.27 19.08 -8.97
N ALA A 195 -6.56 18.05 -9.43
CA ALA A 195 -6.99 17.21 -10.53
C ALA A 195 -8.22 16.37 -10.15
N ALA A 196 -8.24 15.77 -8.96
CA ALA A 196 -9.38 15.00 -8.45
C ALA A 196 -10.65 15.86 -8.30
N ALA A 197 -10.51 17.10 -7.81
CA ALA A 197 -11.64 18.03 -7.67
C ALA A 197 -12.28 18.37 -9.03
N LYS A 198 -11.47 18.52 -10.10
CA LYS A 198 -11.98 18.78 -11.45
C LYS A 198 -12.78 17.61 -12.02
N LEU A 199 -12.40 16.37 -11.71
CA LEU A 199 -13.11 15.17 -12.15
C LEU A 199 -14.42 14.95 -11.38
N SER A 200 -14.47 15.40 -10.13
CA SER A 200 -15.64 15.24 -9.25
C SER A 200 -16.69 16.35 -9.44
N ALA A 201 -16.37 17.42 -10.16
CA ALA A 201 -17.29 18.50 -10.44
C ALA A 201 -18.39 18.05 -11.43
N PRO A 202 -19.67 18.41 -11.21
CA PRO A 202 -20.72 18.13 -12.18
C PRO A 202 -20.38 18.78 -13.52
N LYS A 203 -20.52 18.02 -14.62
CA LYS A 203 -20.40 18.60 -15.96
C LYS A 203 -21.54 19.61 -16.18
N PRO A 204 -21.25 20.76 -16.81
CA PRO A 204 -22.25 21.79 -17.10
C PRO A 204 -23.35 21.29 -18.04
#